data_AF-A0A835LS72-F1
#
_entry.id   AF-A0A835LS72-F1
#
_cell.length_a   1.000
_cell.length_b   1.000
_cell.length_c   1.000
_cell.angle_alpha   90.00
_cell.angle_beta   90.00
_cell.angle_gamma   90.00
#
_symmetry.space_group_name_H-M   'P 1'
#
loop_
_entity.id
_entity.type
_entity.pdbx_description
1 polymer ?
#
loop_
_entity_poly.entity_id
_entity_poly.type
_entity_poly.pdbx_seq_one_letter_code
_entity_poly.pdbx_strand_id
1 'polypeptide(L)'
;MHFCDIASLALNELYFNVYINGHLATENLDLSDITRMLASPYYADFVVNANELGVISVSIAPSNLSSPERMNAILNGLEIMKMNNSMGSFNGKISVASILRSRARGNNGVGVCSLAIISLLVAAFVVMHRRNAVAQDSVGWSPLPLDASEGNLKYKNQSALRKFLFF
;
A
#
# COMPACT_ATOMS: atom_id res chain seq x y z
N MET A 1 31.89 -7.17 7.94
CA MET A 1 33.14 -6.46 7.58
C MET A 1 34.28 -7.46 7.56
N HIS A 2 35.17 -7.41 6.57
CA HIS A 2 36.26 -8.36 6.39
C HIS A 2 37.62 -7.71 6.64
N PHE A 3 38.44 -8.41 7.41
CA PHE A 3 39.74 -7.99 7.90
C PHE A 3 40.77 -9.08 7.67
N CYS A 4 42.01 -8.69 7.39
CA CYS A 4 43.16 -9.54 7.22
C CYS A 4 44.41 -8.66 7.31
N ASP A 5 45.22 -8.84 8.36
CA ASP A 5 46.45 -8.09 8.52
C ASP A 5 47.55 -8.63 7.58
N ILE A 6 47.65 -8.02 6.41
CA ILE A 6 48.70 -8.31 5.42
C ILE A 6 49.80 -7.25 5.40
N ALA A 7 49.72 -6.26 6.28
CA ALA A 7 50.57 -5.07 6.26
C ALA A 7 51.59 -5.06 7.40
N SER A 8 51.28 -5.65 8.55
CA SER A 8 52.19 -5.75 9.68
C SER A 8 53.34 -6.73 9.41
N LEU A 9 54.49 -6.48 10.03
CA LEU A 9 55.67 -7.36 9.96
C LEU A 9 55.71 -8.34 11.13
N ALA A 10 55.04 -8.00 12.23
CA ALA A 10 54.90 -8.84 13.42
C ALA A 10 53.49 -8.72 14.02
N LEU A 11 53.17 -9.63 14.95
CA LEU A 11 51.95 -9.53 15.75
C LEU A 11 51.98 -8.27 16.62
N ASN A 12 50.80 -7.79 17.02
CA ASN A 12 50.62 -6.66 17.93
C ASN A 12 51.19 -5.33 17.40
N GLU A 13 51.18 -5.13 16.08
CA GLU A 13 51.66 -3.89 15.44
C GLU A 13 50.54 -2.97 14.94
N LEU A 14 49.31 -3.48 14.79
CA LEU A 14 48.18 -2.76 14.20
C LEU A 14 46.95 -2.80 15.11
N TYR A 15 46.65 -1.65 15.73
CA TYR A 15 45.46 -1.44 16.55
C TYR A 15 44.62 -0.31 15.98
N PHE A 16 43.34 -0.56 15.74
CA PHE A 16 42.45 0.46 15.22
C PHE A 16 41.04 0.34 15.78
N ASN A 17 40.31 1.45 15.77
CA ASN A 17 38.93 1.53 16.18
C ASN A 17 38.03 1.49 14.95
N VAL A 18 36.89 0.83 15.09
CA VAL A 18 35.81 0.82 14.10
C VAL A 18 34.68 1.69 14.62
N TYR A 19 34.18 2.58 13.78
CA TYR A 19 33.01 3.40 14.06
C TYR A 19 31.92 3.17 13.01
N ILE A 20 30.67 3.08 13.48
CA ILE A 20 29.48 3.03 12.62
C ILE A 20 28.52 4.13 13.07
N ASN A 21 28.10 4.97 12.13
CA ASN A 21 27.31 6.18 12.37
C ASN A 21 27.92 7.11 13.44
N GLY A 22 29.26 7.20 13.49
CA GLY A 22 29.99 7.99 14.48
C GLY A 22 30.06 7.36 15.89
N HIS A 23 29.48 6.17 16.09
CA HIS A 23 29.54 5.43 17.34
C HIS A 23 30.63 4.38 17.29
N LEU A 24 31.37 4.21 18.39
CA LEU A 24 32.39 3.17 18.53
C LEU A 24 31.73 1.79 18.48
N ALA A 25 32.06 1.01 17.46
CA ALA A 25 31.56 -0.35 17.25
C ALA A 25 32.57 -1.41 17.70
N THR A 26 33.87 -1.13 17.56
CA THR A 26 34.94 -1.99 18.08
C THR A 26 36.10 -1.12 18.50
N GLU A 27 36.55 -1.30 19.73
CA GLU A 27 37.69 -0.59 20.31
C GLU A 27 38.96 -1.44 20.20
N ASN A 28 40.09 -0.80 19.87
CA ASN A 28 41.43 -1.38 19.90
C ASN A 28 41.51 -2.74 19.17
N LEU A 29 40.88 -2.86 18.01
CA LEU A 29 40.88 -4.09 17.23
C LEU A 29 42.31 -4.42 16.81
N ASP A 30 42.81 -5.54 17.32
CA ASP A 30 44.03 -6.22 16.89
C ASP A 30 43.65 -7.60 16.35
N LEU A 31 43.92 -7.81 15.07
CA LEU A 31 43.63 -9.08 14.41
C LEU A 31 44.55 -10.19 14.92
N SER A 32 45.77 -9.85 15.30
CA SER A 32 46.78 -10.81 15.74
C SER A 32 46.44 -11.44 17.10
N ASP A 33 45.77 -10.70 17.99
CA ASP A 33 45.25 -11.23 19.26
C ASP A 33 44.13 -12.26 19.04
N ILE A 34 43.33 -12.07 17.99
CA ILE A 34 42.18 -12.92 17.64
C ILE A 34 42.63 -14.16 16.86
N THR A 35 43.42 -13.98 15.81
CA THR A 35 43.81 -15.05 14.88
C THR A 35 45.10 -15.76 15.29
N ARG A 36 45.90 -15.17 16.19
CA ARG A 36 47.24 -15.63 16.59
C ARG A 36 48.26 -15.73 15.45
N MET A 37 47.97 -15.12 14.30
CA MET A 37 48.78 -15.18 13.10
C MET A 37 48.45 -14.03 12.13
N LEU A 38 49.47 -13.49 11.46
CA LEU A 38 49.29 -12.51 10.38
C LEU A 38 48.65 -13.14 9.13
N ALA A 39 48.10 -12.31 8.26
CA ALA A 39 47.45 -12.71 7.01
C ALA A 39 46.32 -13.76 7.18
N SER A 40 45.75 -13.85 8.37
CA SER A 40 44.58 -14.70 8.63
C SER A 40 43.30 -13.89 8.45
N PRO A 41 42.31 -14.41 7.70
CA PRO A 41 41.04 -13.71 7.53
C PRO A 41 40.24 -13.69 8.83
N TYR A 42 39.57 -12.58 9.08
CA TYR A 42 38.62 -12.36 10.16
C TYR A 42 37.43 -11.55 9.64
N TYR A 43 36.24 -11.82 10.16
CA TYR A 43 35.06 -11.02 9.85
C TYR A 43 34.27 -10.69 11.11
N ALA A 44 33.62 -9.52 11.08
CA ALA A 44 32.74 -9.07 12.14
C ALA A 44 31.49 -8.42 11.53
N ASP A 45 30.32 -8.82 12.04
CA ASP A 45 29.02 -8.37 11.56
C ASP A 45 28.35 -7.43 12.57
N PHE A 46 27.68 -6.41 12.05
CA PHE A 46 27.03 -5.38 12.84
C PHE A 46 25.62 -5.15 12.33
N VAL A 47 24.68 -5.07 13.26
CA VAL A 47 23.31 -4.65 12.98
C VAL A 47 23.17 -3.20 13.39
N VAL A 48 22.90 -2.34 12.41
CA VAL A 48 22.75 -0.89 12.63
C VAL A 48 21.50 -0.36 11.97
N ASN A 49 20.91 0.66 12.58
CA ASN A 49 19.88 1.47 11.95
C ASN A 49 20.56 2.50 11.03
N ALA A 50 20.07 2.63 9.81
CA ALA A 50 20.44 3.77 8.97
C ALA A 50 19.91 5.07 9.59
N ASN A 51 20.56 6.19 9.31
CA ASN A 51 20.04 7.49 9.73
C ASN A 51 18.74 7.85 8.98
N GLU A 52 18.13 8.99 9.31
CA GLU A 52 16.86 9.42 8.69
C GLU A 52 16.92 9.56 7.16
N LEU A 53 18.13 9.77 6.61
CA LEU A 53 18.41 9.86 5.18
C LEU A 53 18.69 8.50 4.53
N GLY A 54 18.70 7.41 5.30
CA GLY A 54 19.05 6.07 4.81
C GLY A 54 20.55 5.86 4.60
N VAL A 55 21.39 6.73 5.15
CA VAL A 55 22.85 6.64 5.05
C VAL A 55 23.41 5.89 6.25
N ILE A 56 24.38 5.02 5.98
CA ILE A 56 25.21 4.36 6.99
C ILE A 56 26.63 4.88 6.77
N SER A 57 27.23 5.47 7.80
CA SER A 57 28.63 5.89 7.78
C SER A 57 29.48 4.85 8.49
N VAL A 58 30.54 4.39 7.83
CA VAL A 58 31.53 3.48 8.42
C VAL A 58 32.89 4.18 8.34
N SER A 59 33.59 4.26 9.47
CA SER A 59 34.95 4.78 9.50
C SER A 59 35.84 3.90 10.37
N ILE A 60 37.12 3.89 10.04
CA ILE A 60 38.18 3.24 10.81
C ILE A 60 39.24 4.28 11.14
N ALA A 61 39.83 4.20 12.32
CA ALA A 61 40.86 5.14 12.75
C ALA A 61 41.90 4.44 13.64
N PRO A 62 43.16 4.94 13.67
CA PRO A 62 44.18 4.43 14.58
C PRO A 62 43.71 4.46 16.03
N SER A 63 44.08 3.43 16.78
CA SER A 63 43.98 3.46 18.23
C SER A 63 45.18 4.20 18.83
N ASN A 64 45.02 4.76 20.03
CA ASN A 64 46.14 5.29 20.83
C ASN A 64 47.16 4.21 21.23
N LEU A 65 46.82 2.92 21.09
CA LEU A 65 47.75 1.80 21.30
C LEU A 65 48.63 1.53 20.07
N SER A 66 48.26 2.07 18.91
CA SER A 66 49.07 1.93 17.69
C SER A 66 50.31 2.83 17.75
N SER A 67 51.42 2.37 17.16
CA SER A 67 52.61 3.20 17.02
C SER A 67 52.32 4.33 16.01
N PRO A 68 52.57 5.60 16.35
CA PRO A 68 52.29 6.74 15.45
C PRO A 68 53.14 6.75 14.18
N GLU A 69 54.23 5.97 14.11
CA GLU A 69 55.09 5.83 12.92
C GLU A 69 54.63 4.70 11.98
N ARG A 70 53.56 3.96 12.30
CA ARG A 70 53.14 2.74 11.59
C ARG A 70 51.76 2.86 10.93
N MET A 71 51.31 1.74 10.36
CA MET A 71 50.02 1.60 9.68
C MET A 71 48.85 2.01 10.60
N ASN A 72 47.93 2.77 10.04
CA ASN A 72 46.86 3.42 10.81
C ASN A 72 45.67 2.50 11.11
N ALA A 73 45.10 1.87 10.08
CA ALA A 73 43.94 0.98 10.18
C ALA A 73 43.80 0.18 8.88
N ILE A 74 43.16 -0.99 8.92
CA ILE A 74 42.92 -1.81 7.73
C ILE A 74 41.47 -2.29 7.64
N LEU A 75 40.91 -2.27 6.43
CA LEU A 75 39.62 -2.87 6.10
C LEU A 75 39.73 -3.45 4.69
N ASN A 76 39.63 -4.77 4.56
CA ASN A 76 39.87 -5.47 3.30
C ASN A 76 38.59 -5.57 2.46
N GLY A 77 37.43 -5.65 3.11
CA GLY A 77 36.13 -5.73 2.45
C GLY A 77 34.99 -5.25 3.33
N LEU A 78 34.02 -4.58 2.71
CA LEU A 78 32.81 -4.10 3.38
C LEU A 78 31.59 -4.57 2.61
N GLU A 79 30.72 -5.32 3.29
CA GLU A 79 29.41 -5.71 2.79
C GLU A 79 28.33 -5.01 3.64
N ILE A 80 27.30 -4.49 2.99
CA ILE A 80 26.15 -3.84 3.64
C ILE A 80 24.89 -4.49 3.09
N MET A 81 24.14 -5.17 3.96
CA MET A 81 22.90 -5.85 3.61
C MET A 81 21.72 -5.19 4.30
N LYS A 82 20.65 -4.94 3.54
CA LYS A 82 19.39 -4.42 4.09
C LYS A 82 18.59 -5.56 4.72
N MET A 83 18.21 -5.42 5.99
CA MET A 83 17.24 -6.33 6.62
C MET A 83 15.81 -5.97 6.24
N ASN A 84 14.92 -6.97 6.23
CA ASN A 84 13.51 -6.72 6.00
C ASN A 84 12.91 -5.88 7.14
N ASN A 85 11.84 -5.16 6.82
CA ASN A 85 11.04 -4.52 7.86
C ASN A 85 10.09 -5.54 8.51
N SER A 86 9.33 -5.10 9.52
CA SER A 86 8.31 -5.93 10.21
C SER A 86 7.22 -6.48 9.29
N MET A 87 7.08 -5.96 8.08
CA MET A 87 6.15 -6.44 7.04
C MET A 87 6.81 -7.43 6.07
N GLY A 88 8.04 -7.87 6.33
CA GLY A 88 8.79 -8.79 5.47
C GLY A 88 9.27 -8.17 4.15
N SER A 89 9.35 -6.84 4.05
CA SER A 89 9.71 -6.13 2.81
C SER A 89 11.08 -5.46 2.88
N PHE A 90 11.82 -5.53 1.77
CA PHE A 90 13.05 -4.74 1.56
C PHE A 90 12.79 -3.37 0.93
N ASN A 91 11.53 -2.99 0.67
CA ASN A 91 11.21 -1.71 0.05
C ASN A 91 11.27 -0.54 1.06
N GLY A 92 11.35 0.70 0.58
CA GLY A 92 11.18 1.90 1.41
C GLY A 92 9.76 1.99 2.01
N LYS A 93 9.49 3.05 2.79
CA LYS A 93 8.21 3.30 3.52
C LYS A 93 6.91 3.13 2.70
N ILE A 94 6.99 3.02 1.37
CA ILE A 94 5.86 2.71 0.50
C ILE A 94 6.02 1.30 -0.07
N SER A 95 5.34 0.32 0.53
CA SER A 95 5.17 -0.99 -0.09
C SER A 95 4.09 -0.88 -1.17
N VAL A 96 4.32 -1.43 -2.37
CA VAL A 96 3.26 -1.54 -3.38
C VAL A 96 2.04 -2.29 -2.81
N ALA A 97 2.26 -3.18 -1.84
CA ALA A 97 1.21 -3.88 -1.09
C ALA A 97 0.30 -2.96 -0.24
N SER A 98 0.74 -1.78 0.22
CA SER A 98 -0.13 -0.82 0.91
C SER A 98 -0.98 -0.02 -0.07
N ILE A 99 -0.45 0.29 -1.27
CA ILE A 99 -1.21 0.88 -2.38
C ILE A 99 -2.26 -0.10 -2.92
N LEU A 100 -1.90 -1.38 -3.07
CA LEU A 100 -2.84 -2.41 -3.51
C LEU A 100 -3.95 -2.66 -2.46
N ARG A 101 -3.61 -2.64 -1.16
CA ARG A 101 -4.61 -2.75 -0.08
C ARG A 101 -5.54 -1.54 0.02
N SER A 102 -5.06 -0.32 -0.21
CA SER A 102 -5.93 0.86 -0.22
C SER A 102 -6.89 0.86 -1.42
N ARG A 103 -6.44 0.36 -2.58
CA ARG A 103 -7.29 0.23 -3.77
C ARG A 103 -8.36 -0.86 -3.63
N ALA A 104 -8.03 -1.99 -3.02
CA ALA A 104 -9.01 -3.06 -2.74
C ALA A 104 -10.06 -2.65 -1.69
N ARG A 105 -9.74 -1.70 -0.81
CA ARG A 105 -10.66 -1.14 0.21
C ARG A 105 -11.48 0.05 -0.33
N GLY A 106 -11.36 0.39 -1.61
CA GLY A 106 -12.18 1.38 -2.31
C GLY A 106 -13.54 0.84 -2.70
N ASN A 107 -14.43 0.70 -1.72
CA ASN A 107 -15.89 0.81 -1.80
C ASN A 107 -16.56 0.75 -3.21
N ASN A 108 -16.87 -0.46 -3.70
CA ASN A 108 -17.76 -0.67 -4.86
C ASN A 108 -19.25 -0.78 -4.43
N GLY A 109 -19.72 0.13 -3.56
CA GLY A 109 -21.08 0.05 -3.01
C GLY A 109 -21.96 1.29 -3.21
N VAL A 110 -21.38 2.47 -3.41
CA VAL A 110 -22.14 3.74 -3.32
C VAL A 110 -22.64 4.26 -4.67
N GLY A 111 -22.04 3.83 -5.78
CA GLY A 111 -22.43 4.29 -7.12
C GLY A 111 -23.71 3.67 -7.69
N VAL A 112 -24.12 2.50 -7.20
CA VAL A 112 -25.29 1.77 -7.73
C VAL A 112 -26.59 2.20 -7.04
N CYS A 113 -26.53 2.51 -5.74
CA CYS A 113 -27.71 2.94 -4.99
C CYS A 113 -28.22 4.33 -5.42
N SER A 114 -27.33 5.23 -5.83
CA SER A 114 -27.70 6.59 -6.25
C SER A 114 -28.50 6.61 -7.56
N LEU A 115 -28.15 5.77 -8.54
CA LEU A 115 -28.86 5.69 -9.81
C LEU A 115 -30.29 5.14 -9.66
N ALA A 116 -30.49 4.13 -8.80
CA ALA A 116 -31.81 3.56 -8.53
C ALA A 116 -32.75 4.60 -7.89
N ILE A 117 -32.25 5.40 -6.95
CA ILE A 117 -33.03 6.44 -6.28
C ILE A 117 -33.41 7.56 -7.27
N ILE A 118 -32.47 8.00 -8.11
CA ILE A 118 -32.75 9.03 -9.14
C ILE A 118 -33.81 8.54 -10.13
N SER A 119 -33.71 7.29 -10.60
CA SER A 119 -34.69 6.70 -11.52
C SER A 119 -36.10 6.66 -10.90
N LEU A 120 -36.21 6.28 -9.63
CA LEU A 120 -37.49 6.24 -8.92
C LEU A 120 -38.13 7.62 -8.78
N LEU A 121 -37.33 8.65 -8.46
CA LEU A 121 -37.81 10.02 -8.32
C LEU A 121 -38.33 10.60 -9.65
N VAL A 122 -37.62 10.35 -10.75
CA VAL A 122 -38.05 10.79 -12.09
C VAL A 122 -39.36 10.11 -12.50
N ALA A 123 -39.49 8.80 -12.26
CA ALA A 123 -40.72 8.06 -12.55
C ALA A 123 -41.91 8.61 -11.75
N ALA A 124 -41.73 8.86 -10.46
CA ALA A 124 -42.77 9.44 -9.60
C ALA A 124 -43.19 10.84 -10.09
N PHE A 125 -42.22 11.69 -10.45
CA PHE A 125 -42.48 13.03 -10.97
C PHE A 125 -43.32 13.00 -12.26
N VAL A 126 -42.97 12.14 -13.22
CA VAL A 126 -43.73 11.98 -14.47
C VAL A 126 -45.15 11.49 -14.20
N VAL A 127 -45.33 10.50 -13.31
CA VAL A 127 -46.67 9.99 -12.96
C VAL A 127 -47.52 11.08 -12.30
N MET A 128 -46.95 11.86 -11.37
CA MET A 128 -47.66 12.97 -10.73
C MET A 128 -48.06 14.04 -11.75
N HIS A 129 -47.16 14.42 -12.66
CA HIS A 129 -47.49 15.37 -13.72
C HIS A 129 -48.57 14.87 -14.67
N ARG A 130 -48.53 13.59 -15.05
CA ARG A 130 -49.58 12.98 -15.87
C ARG A 130 -50.92 12.93 -15.14
N ARG A 131 -50.92 12.62 -13.84
CA ARG A 131 -52.14 12.62 -13.01
C ARG A 131 -52.70 14.03 -12.84
N ASN A 132 -51.85 15.03 -12.65
CA ASN A 132 -52.29 16.42 -12.59
C ASN A 132 -52.84 16.93 -13.93
N ALA A 133 -52.24 16.55 -15.06
CA ALA A 133 -52.79 16.86 -16.38
C ALA A 133 -54.15 16.20 -16.60
N VAL A 134 -54.30 14.91 -16.26
CA VAL A 134 -55.59 14.18 -16.37
C VAL A 134 -56.64 14.74 -15.40
N ALA A 135 -56.24 15.17 -14.20
CA ALA A 135 -57.16 15.80 -13.25
C ALA A 135 -57.66 17.18 -13.73
N GLN A 136 -56.85 17.92 -14.47
CA GLN A 136 -57.26 19.19 -15.11
C GLN A 136 -58.23 18.95 -16.27
N ASP A 137 -58.15 17.80 -16.96
CA ASP A 137 -59.08 17.43 -18.03
C ASP A 137 -60.45 16.91 -17.51
N SER A 138 -60.64 16.82 -16.18
CA SER A 138 -61.85 16.25 -15.56
C SER A 138 -62.94 17.29 -15.21
N VAL A 139 -62.76 18.57 -15.55
CA VAL A 139 -63.72 19.65 -15.25
C VAL A 139 -64.32 20.21 -16.54
N GLY A 140 -65.44 19.63 -16.98
CA GLY A 140 -66.31 20.25 -17.97
C GLY A 140 -67.25 19.26 -18.65
N TRP A 141 -68.56 19.55 -18.55
CA TRP A 141 -69.71 18.95 -19.25
C TRP A 141 -70.52 17.88 -18.48
N SER A 142 -71.54 18.36 -17.76
CA SER A 142 -72.74 17.60 -17.42
C SER A 142 -73.71 17.56 -18.61
N PRO A 143 -74.24 16.40 -19.04
CA PRO A 143 -75.34 16.34 -20.00
C PRO A 143 -76.70 16.52 -19.30
N LEU A 144 -77.59 17.30 -19.92
CA LEU A 144 -78.99 17.47 -19.53
C LEU A 144 -79.82 16.21 -19.87
N PRO A 145 -80.87 15.89 -19.09
CA PRO A 145 -81.61 14.64 -19.21
C PRO A 145 -82.58 14.69 -20.39
N LEU A 146 -82.70 13.59 -21.13
CA LEU A 146 -83.82 13.34 -22.04
C LEU A 146 -84.51 12.04 -21.64
N ASP A 147 -85.83 12.14 -21.64
CA ASP A 147 -86.81 11.12 -21.30
C ASP A 147 -86.69 9.81 -22.11
N ALA A 148 -87.29 8.78 -21.52
CA ALA A 148 -87.51 7.42 -21.98
C ALA A 148 -87.66 7.19 -23.50
N SER A 149 -87.04 6.13 -24.03
CA SER A 149 -87.78 4.91 -24.39
C SER A 149 -86.86 3.78 -24.88
N GLU A 150 -87.24 2.57 -24.48
CA GLU A 150 -87.08 1.22 -25.07
C GLU A 150 -85.97 0.89 -26.09
N GLY A 151 -85.36 -0.28 -25.87
CA GLY A 151 -85.17 -1.25 -26.96
C GLY A 151 -83.76 -1.79 -27.17
N ASN A 152 -83.49 -2.96 -26.56
CA ASN A 152 -82.67 -4.09 -27.02
C ASN A 152 -81.65 -3.89 -28.19
N LEU A 153 -80.38 -4.30 -27.97
CA LEU A 153 -79.76 -5.48 -28.63
C LEU A 153 -78.24 -5.64 -28.30
N LYS A 154 -77.96 -6.67 -27.48
CA LYS A 154 -76.96 -7.76 -27.65
C LYS A 154 -75.77 -7.58 -28.63
N TYR A 155 -74.52 -7.61 -28.12
CA TYR A 155 -73.50 -8.56 -28.58
C TYR A 155 -72.33 -8.73 -27.58
N LYS A 156 -71.63 -9.86 -27.69
CA LYS A 156 -70.86 -10.58 -26.66
C LYS A 156 -69.39 -10.76 -27.08
N ASN A 157 -68.55 -11.09 -26.07
CA ASN A 157 -67.21 -11.73 -26.09
C ASN A 157 -66.00 -10.83 -26.41
N GLN A 158 -64.91 -10.74 -25.63
CA GLN A 158 -64.10 -11.65 -24.77
C GLN A 158 -62.90 -12.31 -25.51
N SER A 159 -61.75 -12.24 -24.83
CA SER A 159 -60.49 -13.00 -24.98
C SER A 159 -59.40 -12.46 -25.91
N ALA A 160 -58.20 -12.26 -25.36
CA ALA A 160 -57.10 -13.20 -25.58
C ALA A 160 -55.94 -12.93 -24.59
N LEU A 161 -55.64 -13.98 -23.84
CA LEU A 161 -54.55 -14.13 -22.89
C LEU A 161 -53.40 -14.82 -23.63
N ARG A 162 -52.19 -14.26 -23.62
CA ARG A 162 -50.98 -15.01 -23.99
C ARG A 162 -49.84 -14.67 -23.01
N LYS A 163 -49.60 -15.61 -22.10
CA LYS A 163 -48.32 -15.81 -21.41
C LYS A 163 -47.27 -16.23 -22.45
N PHE A 164 -46.08 -15.64 -22.38
CA PHE A 164 -44.86 -16.29 -22.82
C PHE A 164 -43.82 -16.15 -21.71
N LEU A 165 -43.30 -17.30 -21.29
CA LEU A 165 -42.18 -17.49 -20.36
C LEU A 165 -40.91 -17.60 -21.22
N PHE A 166 -39.79 -17.03 -20.79
CA PHE A 166 -38.46 -17.53 -21.17
C PHE A 166 -37.49 -17.36 -19.99
N PHE A 167 -36.54 -18.29 -19.94
CA PHE A 167 -35.53 -18.60 -18.93
C PHE A 167 -34.69 -17.40 -18.46
#